data_AF-A0A534Y0W2-F1
#
_entry.id   AF-A0A534Y0W2-F1
#
_cell.length_a   1.000
_cell.length_b   1.000
_cell.length_c   1.000
_cell.angle_alpha   90.00
_cell.angle_beta   90.00
_cell.angle_gamma   90.00
#
_symmetry.space_group_name_H-M   'P 1'
#
loop_
_entity.id
_entity.type
_entity.pdbx_description
1 polymer ?
#
loop_
_entity_poly.entity_id
_entity_poly.type
_entity_poly.pdbx_seq_one_letter_code
_entity_poly.pdbx_strand_id
1 'polypeptide(L)'
;MSHEPSHSTEHLPPPEAQADERVASGKVLLIGILSLLVFGGATCWSTRIWRETRARLEPTGPIAPGAEIGKAEIGIVDQPPFETLRAAERTRNSEVERLSSYGWVDRDKGVIHVPIDKAIEQYVAEKGKKQ
;
A
#
# COMPACT_ATOMS: atom_id res chain seq x y z
N MET A 1 -51.84 -27.95 -69.89
CA MET A 1 -50.98 -27.49 -68.78
C MET A 1 -50.62 -26.06 -69.06
N SER A 2 -51.37 -25.14 -68.48
CA SER A 2 -51.23 -23.70 -68.70
C SER A 2 -50.21 -23.19 -67.67
N HIS A 3 -49.07 -22.69 -68.12
CA HIS A 3 -48.12 -22.03 -67.25
C HIS A 3 -48.63 -20.63 -66.92
N GLU A 4 -48.94 -20.39 -65.65
CA GLU A 4 -49.10 -19.04 -65.10
C GLU A 4 -47.74 -18.35 -65.11
N PRO A 5 -47.59 -17.12 -65.66
CA PRO A 5 -46.34 -16.40 -65.56
C PRO A 5 -46.13 -16.00 -64.09
N SER A 6 -45.01 -16.44 -63.52
CA SER A 6 -44.53 -16.07 -62.19
C SER A 6 -44.73 -14.59 -61.94
N HIS A 7 -45.50 -14.25 -60.90
CA HIS A 7 -45.63 -12.90 -60.39
C HIS A 7 -44.25 -12.25 -60.30
N SER A 8 -44.11 -11.22 -61.11
CA SER A 8 -42.96 -10.36 -61.24
C SER A 8 -42.44 -9.95 -59.86
N THR A 9 -41.12 -10.01 -59.70
CA THR A 9 -40.39 -9.20 -58.72
C THR A 9 -41.00 -7.78 -58.70
N GLU A 10 -41.76 -7.47 -57.65
CA GLU A 10 -42.16 -6.09 -57.36
C GLU A 10 -40.86 -5.30 -57.24
N HIS A 11 -40.58 -4.50 -58.27
CA HIS A 11 -39.48 -3.57 -58.25
C HIS A 11 -39.89 -2.46 -57.28
N LEU A 12 -39.63 -2.68 -55.98
CA LEU A 12 -39.73 -1.63 -54.98
C LEU A 12 -38.91 -0.43 -55.50
N PRO A 13 -39.44 0.80 -55.41
CA PRO A 13 -38.64 1.97 -55.72
C PRO A 13 -37.39 1.91 -54.84
N PRO A 14 -36.20 2.29 -55.36
CA PRO A 14 -35.03 2.41 -54.53
C PRO A 14 -35.39 3.25 -53.30
N PRO A 15 -34.96 2.85 -52.08
CA PRO A 15 -35.28 3.61 -50.88
C PRO A 15 -34.94 5.07 -51.12
N GLU A 16 -35.81 5.99 -50.67
CA GLU A 16 -35.55 7.42 -50.80
C GLU A 16 -34.11 7.68 -50.38
N ALA A 17 -33.32 8.28 -51.29
CA ALA A 17 -31.93 8.58 -51.03
C ALA A 17 -31.87 9.24 -49.66
N GLN A 18 -31.15 8.61 -48.71
CA GLN A 18 -31.09 9.04 -47.32
C GLN A 18 -30.98 10.56 -47.32
N ALA A 19 -32.02 11.24 -46.83
CA ALA A 19 -32.09 12.69 -46.86
C ALA A 19 -30.76 13.22 -46.34
N ASP A 20 -30.11 14.14 -47.07
CA ASP A 20 -28.85 14.77 -46.67
C ASP A 20 -28.93 15.11 -45.18
N GLU A 21 -28.36 14.27 -44.32
CA GLU A 21 -28.43 14.46 -42.88
C GLU A 21 -27.39 15.52 -42.55
N ARG A 22 -27.80 16.77 -42.73
CA ARG A 22 -26.97 17.95 -42.50
C ARG A 22 -26.84 18.14 -41.00
N VAL A 23 -25.89 17.43 -40.41
CA VAL A 23 -25.41 17.70 -39.06
C VAL A 23 -25.02 19.17 -39.01
N ALA A 24 -25.46 19.88 -37.97
CA ALA A 24 -25.12 21.28 -37.76
C ALA A 24 -23.62 21.41 -37.37
N SER A 25 -22.71 21.19 -38.33
CA SER A 25 -21.26 21.07 -38.14
C SER A 25 -20.67 22.25 -37.36
N GLY A 26 -21.20 23.46 -37.55
CA GLY A 26 -20.79 24.63 -36.77
C GLY A 26 -21.10 24.52 -35.28
N LYS A 27 -22.27 23.98 -34.90
CA LYS A 27 -22.64 23.75 -33.49
C LYS A 27 -21.77 22.65 -32.87
N VAL A 28 -21.53 21.56 -33.61
CA VAL A 28 -20.66 20.47 -33.17
C VAL A 28 -19.23 20.97 -32.97
N LEU A 29 -18.70 21.77 -33.89
CA LEU A 29 -17.38 22.37 -33.78
C LEU A 29 -17.28 23.31 -32.56
N LEU A 30 -18.30 24.15 -32.33
CA LEU A 30 -18.34 25.05 -31.18
C LEU A 30 -18.35 24.27 -29.85
N ILE A 31 -19.17 23.21 -29.76
CA ILE A 31 -19.21 22.35 -28.57
C ILE A 31 -17.87 21.65 -28.37
N GLY A 32 -17.22 21.19 -29.44
CA GLY A 32 -15.89 20.59 -29.38
C GLY A 32 -14.82 21.55 -28.89
N ILE A 33 -14.85 22.81 -29.35
CA ILE A 33 -13.92 23.85 -28.86
C ILE A 33 -14.22 24.16 -27.40
N LEU A 34 -15.49 24.30 -27.02
CA LEU A 34 -15.87 24.61 -25.64
C LEU A 34 -15.45 23.48 -24.68
N SER A 35 -15.65 22.23 -25.07
CA SER A 35 -15.25 21.08 -24.26
C SER A 35 -13.73 21.02 -24.09
N LEU A 36 -12.96 21.28 -25.15
CA LEU A 36 -11.50 21.38 -25.07
C LEU A 36 -11.02 22.50 -24.15
N LEU A 37 -11.68 23.66 -24.18
CA LEU A 37 -11.35 24.77 -23.28
C LEU A 37 -11.64 24.43 -21.82
N VAL A 38 -12.78 23.83 -21.54
CA VAL A 38 -13.16 23.40 -20.18
C VAL A 38 -12.18 22.35 -19.68
N PHE A 39 -11.91 21.31 -20.47
CA PHE A 39 -11.02 20.23 -20.07
C PHE A 39 -9.58 20.72 -19.91
N GLY A 40 -9.07 21.47 -20.88
CA GLY A 40 -7.73 22.06 -20.83
C GLY A 40 -7.55 23.02 -19.66
N GLY A 41 -8.55 23.86 -19.39
CA GLY A 41 -8.57 24.76 -18.24
C GLY A 41 -8.56 24.00 -16.91
N ALA A 42 -9.40 22.96 -16.77
CA ALA A 42 -9.45 22.12 -15.58
C ALA A 42 -8.14 21.35 -15.37
N THR A 43 -7.53 20.79 -16.42
CA THR A 43 -6.22 20.13 -16.34
C THR A 43 -5.13 21.11 -15.95
N CYS A 44 -5.10 22.31 -16.53
CA CYS A 44 -4.13 23.35 -16.17
C CYS A 44 -4.28 23.80 -14.71
N TRP A 45 -5.52 24.00 -14.26
CA TRP A 45 -5.79 24.38 -12.88
C TRP A 45 -5.44 23.28 -11.88
N SER A 46 -5.84 22.03 -12.17
CA SER A 46 -5.51 20.85 -11.36
C SER A 46 -4.00 20.64 -11.24
N THR A 47 -3.26 20.73 -12.36
CA THR A 47 -1.80 20.62 -12.34
C THR A 47 -1.14 21.74 -11.54
N ARG A 48 -1.68 22.96 -11.58
CA ARG A 48 -1.18 24.07 -10.76
C ARG A 48 -1.37 23.78 -9.27
N ILE A 49 -2.58 23.38 -8.84
CA ILE A 49 -2.86 23.03 -7.45
C ILE A 49 -1.97 21.87 -6.99
N TRP A 50 -1.81 20.83 -7.81
CA TRP A 50 -0.94 19.70 -7.50
C TRP A 50 0.49 20.18 -7.25
N ARG A 51 1.05 21.00 -8.15
CA ARG A 51 2.43 21.48 -8.03
C ARG A 51 2.65 22.33 -6.78
N GLU A 52 1.70 23.21 -6.45
CA GLU A 52 1.78 24.04 -5.24
C GLU A 52 1.65 23.20 -3.97
N THR A 53 0.71 22.26 -3.94
CA THR A 53 0.50 21.35 -2.80
C THR A 53 1.72 20.47 -2.57
N ARG A 54 2.27 19.89 -3.65
CA ARG A 54 3.46 19.04 -3.57
C ARG A 54 4.68 19.81 -3.06
N ALA A 55 4.88 21.05 -3.53
CA ALA A 55 5.98 21.90 -3.04
C ALA A 55 5.86 22.25 -1.55
N ARG A 56 4.63 22.33 -1.00
CA ARG A 56 4.39 22.58 0.43
C ARG A 56 4.59 21.33 1.29
N LEU A 57 4.15 20.17 0.82
CA LEU A 57 4.19 18.92 1.57
C LEU A 57 5.54 18.21 1.51
N GLU A 58 6.25 18.32 0.38
CA GLU A 58 7.54 17.66 0.13
C GLU A 58 8.63 18.71 -0.15
N PRO A 59 8.99 19.60 0.81
CA PRO A 59 9.98 20.65 0.58
C PRO A 59 11.37 20.09 0.20
N THR A 60 11.67 18.85 0.61
CA THR A 60 12.95 18.17 0.34
C THR A 60 12.93 17.35 -0.97
N GLY A 61 11.79 17.26 -1.66
CA GLY A 61 11.62 16.48 -2.89
C GLY A 61 11.28 15.00 -2.66
N PRO A 62 11.09 14.22 -3.75
CA PRO A 62 10.70 12.82 -3.68
C PRO A 62 11.73 12.00 -2.89
N ILE A 63 11.29 11.26 -1.88
CA ILE A 63 12.13 10.32 -1.15
C ILE A 63 12.58 9.25 -2.14
N ALA A 64 13.90 9.09 -2.29
CA ALA A 64 14.47 8.09 -3.21
C ALA A 64 13.96 6.68 -2.82
N PRO A 65 13.63 5.81 -3.78
CA PRO A 65 13.25 4.44 -3.49
C PRO A 65 14.34 3.78 -2.63
N GLY A 66 13.97 3.27 -1.46
CA GLY A 66 14.91 2.66 -0.51
C GLY A 66 15.50 3.59 0.56
N ALA A 67 15.22 4.90 0.54
CA ALA A 67 15.64 5.81 1.61
C ALA A 67 14.86 5.62 2.93
N GLU A 68 13.89 4.70 2.96
CA GLU A 68 13.18 4.26 4.17
C GLU A 68 13.69 2.93 4.72
N ILE A 69 14.62 2.25 4.04
CA ILE A 69 15.24 1.02 4.54
C ILE A 69 15.99 1.35 5.84
N GLY A 70 15.43 0.92 6.97
CA GLY A 70 16.00 1.13 8.31
C GLY A 70 15.48 2.34 9.08
N LYS A 71 14.47 3.08 8.59
CA LYS A 71 13.76 4.06 9.41
C LYS A 71 12.78 3.34 10.33
N ALA A 72 12.66 3.83 11.58
CA ALA A 72 11.67 3.32 12.51
C ALA A 72 10.26 3.67 12.01
N GLU A 73 9.56 2.70 11.44
CA GLU A 73 8.16 2.84 11.08
C GLU A 73 7.31 2.84 12.36
N ILE A 74 6.72 3.99 12.70
CA ILE A 74 5.80 4.10 13.83
C ILE A 74 4.39 3.84 13.29
N GLY A 75 3.84 2.66 13.59
CA GLY A 75 2.42 2.36 13.38
C GLY A 75 2.10 1.21 12.43
N ILE A 76 3.09 0.56 11.82
CA ILE A 76 2.91 -0.67 11.05
C ILE A 76 3.45 -1.85 11.88
N VAL A 77 2.62 -2.87 12.06
CA VAL A 77 3.07 -4.14 12.65
C VAL A 77 3.71 -4.94 11.53
N ASP A 78 5.03 -4.94 11.47
CA ASP A 78 5.77 -5.86 10.62
C ASP A 78 5.44 -7.30 11.04
N GLN A 79 4.87 -8.06 10.11
CA GLN A 79 4.69 -9.51 10.24
C GLN A 79 5.71 -10.20 9.34
N PRO A 80 6.98 -10.32 9.78
CA PRO A 80 7.96 -11.05 9.01
C PRO A 80 7.55 -12.53 8.91
N PRO A 81 7.74 -13.18 7.74
CA PRO A 81 7.55 -14.62 7.60
C PRO A 81 8.34 -15.38 8.67
N PHE A 82 7.75 -16.44 9.24
CA PHE A 82 8.32 -17.20 10.36
C PHE A 82 9.78 -17.66 10.13
N GLU A 83 10.15 -17.95 8.88
CA GLU A 83 11.49 -18.39 8.46
C GLU A 83 12.56 -17.29 8.59
N THR A 84 12.18 -16.03 8.75
CA THR A 84 13.09 -14.87 8.78
C THR A 84 13.26 -14.22 10.16
N LEU A 85 12.74 -14.84 11.24
CA LEU A 85 12.75 -14.33 12.62
C LEU A 85 14.15 -14.36 13.29
N ARG A 86 15.17 -13.79 12.65
CA ARG A 86 16.47 -13.53 13.30
C ARG A 86 16.34 -12.57 14.48
N ALA A 87 15.29 -11.75 14.52
CA ALA A 87 15.01 -10.85 15.64
C ALA A 87 14.63 -11.62 16.91
N ALA A 88 13.78 -12.64 16.82
CA ALA A 88 13.39 -13.44 17.99
C ALA A 88 14.56 -14.27 18.53
N GLU A 89 15.42 -14.81 17.67
CA GLU A 89 16.65 -15.50 18.10
C GLU A 89 17.59 -14.55 18.86
N ARG A 90 17.77 -13.32 18.37
CA ARG A 90 18.58 -12.29 19.05
C ARG A 90 18.00 -11.91 20.40
N THR A 91 16.69 -11.67 20.47
CA THR A 91 16.00 -11.37 21.73
C THR A 91 16.15 -12.52 22.72
N ARG A 92 15.86 -13.75 22.29
CA ARG A 92 16.01 -14.95 23.11
C ARG A 92 17.43 -15.11 23.63
N ASN A 93 18.43 -14.95 22.78
CA ASN A 93 19.83 -15.06 23.18
C ASN A 93 20.22 -13.97 24.20
N SER A 94 19.73 -12.74 24.02
CA SER A 94 19.97 -11.65 24.97
C SER A 94 19.32 -11.88 26.33
N GLU A 95 18.12 -12.49 26.35
CA GLU A 95 17.43 -12.85 27.59
C GLU A 95 18.13 -14.00 28.30
N VAL A 96 18.55 -15.03 27.56
CA VAL A 96 19.34 -16.14 28.09
C VAL A 96 20.65 -15.63 28.69
N GLU A 97 21.37 -14.76 27.99
CA GLU A 97 22.61 -14.16 28.49
C GLU A 97 22.39 -13.36 29.78
N ARG A 98 21.29 -12.61 29.86
CA ARG A 98 20.91 -11.88 31.07
C ARG A 98 20.63 -12.82 32.24
N LEU A 99 19.99 -13.97 32.01
CA LEU A 99 19.65 -14.94 33.06
C LEU A 99 20.84 -15.82 33.48
N SER A 100 21.78 -16.08 32.57
CA SER A 100 22.93 -16.95 32.80
C SER A 100 24.14 -16.25 33.42
N SER A 101 24.12 -14.92 33.48
CA SER A 101 25.24 -14.10 33.96
C SER A 101 24.95 -13.39 35.28
N TYR A 102 26.02 -13.05 36.01
CA TYR A 102 25.91 -12.14 37.15
C TYR A 102 25.56 -10.75 36.66
N GLY A 103 24.70 -10.06 37.41
CA GLY A 103 24.14 -8.78 36.97
C GLY A 103 24.19 -7.70 38.04
N TRP A 104 23.14 -6.88 38.03
CA TRP A 104 23.01 -5.72 38.89
C TRP A 104 22.94 -6.08 40.38
N VAL A 105 23.29 -5.11 41.21
CA VAL A 105 23.28 -5.20 42.67
C VAL A 105 22.52 -4.00 43.23
N ASP A 106 21.50 -4.26 44.05
CA ASP A 106 20.81 -3.26 44.86
C ASP A 106 21.33 -3.38 46.30
N ARG A 107 22.24 -2.47 46.68
CA ARG A 107 22.91 -2.50 47.99
C ARG A 107 21.98 -2.12 49.13
N ASP A 108 21.03 -1.21 48.89
CA ASP A 108 20.11 -0.74 49.92
C ASP A 108 19.13 -1.83 50.33
N LYS A 109 18.77 -2.71 49.38
CA LYS A 109 17.90 -3.86 49.62
C LYS A 109 18.65 -5.17 49.86
N GLY A 110 19.98 -5.16 49.71
CA GLY A 110 20.81 -6.37 49.84
C GLY A 110 20.51 -7.45 48.80
N VAL A 111 20.04 -7.07 47.60
CA VAL A 111 19.66 -8.00 46.53
C VAL A 111 20.71 -7.99 45.42
N ILE A 112 21.14 -9.17 44.98
CA ILE A 112 22.07 -9.35 43.87
C ILE A 112 21.43 -10.20 42.77
N HIS A 113 21.69 -9.87 41.51
CA HIS A 113 21.35 -10.74 40.39
C HIS A 113 22.37 -11.89 40.28
N VAL A 114 21.91 -13.10 40.60
CA VAL A 114 22.67 -14.35 40.48
C VAL A 114 22.20 -15.11 39.24
N PRO A 115 23.10 -15.77 38.48
CA PRO A 115 22.71 -16.69 37.42
C PRO A 115 21.64 -17.67 37.87
N ILE A 116 20.63 -17.89 37.03
CA ILE A 116 19.44 -18.65 37.41
C ILE A 116 19.78 -20.09 37.82
N ASP A 117 20.74 -20.73 37.16
CA ASP A 117 21.19 -22.09 37.52
C ASP A 117 21.78 -22.15 38.93
N LYS A 118 22.54 -21.12 39.31
CA LYS A 118 23.13 -21.01 40.65
C LYS A 118 22.09 -20.69 41.71
N ALA A 119 21.11 -19.85 41.39
CA ALA A 119 19.99 -19.57 42.28
C ALA A 119 19.17 -20.85 42.55
N ILE A 120 18.90 -21.66 41.51
CA ILE A 120 18.20 -22.95 41.64
C ILE A 120 19.02 -23.91 42.50
N GLU A 121 20.32 -24.07 42.23
CA GLU A 121 21.23 -24.94 42.99
C GLU A 121 21.21 -24.58 44.49
N GLN A 122 21.34 -23.30 44.82
CA GLN A 122 21.31 -22.80 46.19
C GLN A 122 19.95 -23.05 46.85
N TYR A 123 18.85 -22.74 46.17
CA TYR A 123 17.51 -22.92 46.72
C TYR A 123 17.19 -24.39 47.03
N VAL A 124 17.56 -25.30 46.12
CA VAL A 124 17.38 -26.75 46.33
C VAL A 124 18.24 -27.24 47.49
N ALA A 125 19.51 -26.82 47.58
CA ALA A 125 20.40 -27.19 48.67
C ALA A 125 19.90 -26.69 50.04
N GLU A 126 19.34 -25.47 50.11
CA GLU A 126 18.75 -24.94 51.34
C GLU A 126 17.48 -25.68 51.76
N LYS A 127 16.60 -26.02 50.81
CA LYS A 127 15.39 -26.80 51.09
C LYS A 127 15.71 -28.22 51.53
N GLY A 128 16.73 -28.85 50.95
CA GLY A 128 17.20 -30.18 51.33
C GLY A 128 17.87 -30.23 52.71
N LYS A 129 18.44 -29.12 53.20
CA LYS A 129 19.05 -29.02 54.54
C LYS A 129 18.04 -28.75 55.67
N LYS A 130 16.81 -28.36 55.35
CA LYS A 130 15.73 -28.05 56.32
C LYS A 130 14.76 -29.23 56.54
N GLN A 131 15.10 -30.42 56.06
CA GLN A 131 14.47 -31.70 56.41
C GLN A 131 15.44 -32.52 57.25
#